data_AF-A0A5S3UYS4-F1
#
_entry.id   AF-A0A5S3UYS4-F1
#
_cell.length_a   1.000
_cell.length_b   1.000
_cell.length_c   1.000
_cell.angle_alpha   90.00
_cell.angle_beta   90.00
_cell.angle_gamma   90.00
#
_symmetry.space_group_name_H-M   'P 1'
#
loop_
_entity.id
_entity.type
_entity.pdbx_description
1 polymer ?
#
loop_
_entity_poly.entity_id
_entity_poly.type
_entity_poly.pdbx_seq_one_letter_code
_entity_poly.pdbx_strand_id
1 'polypeptide(L)'
;MKLFIFALLVTLLSACSSVPPKPVIKSEMPSVSYQGRGAAAGPMLMGALGPAGIAVGFAIDVGIGKDIATAMEESKDQGFQLITTRIAEQYPDVSSATLLKVDFHAQRGDDELAYATVELLLVTAEGEQSVCLQTEPGNLPELKETPISWSLIATAITARQACSSD
;
A
#
# COMPACT_ATOMS: atom_id res chain seq x y z
N MET A 1 53.95 -8.76 -2.31
CA MET A 1 53.03 -7.63 -2.02
C MET A 1 52.26 -7.13 -3.25
N LYS A 2 52.86 -6.93 -4.44
CA LYS A 2 52.14 -6.49 -5.65
C LYS A 2 51.04 -7.45 -6.13
N LEU A 3 51.22 -8.77 -5.98
CA LEU A 3 50.25 -9.79 -6.41
C LEU A 3 48.98 -9.83 -5.53
N PHE A 4 49.12 -9.52 -4.23
CA PHE A 4 48.00 -9.46 -3.29
C PHE A 4 47.09 -8.24 -3.53
N ILE A 5 47.69 -7.11 -3.93
CA ILE A 5 46.96 -5.89 -4.29
C ILE A 5 46.14 -6.11 -5.56
N PHE A 6 46.68 -6.85 -6.54
CA PHE A 6 45.95 -7.18 -7.77
C PHE A 6 44.75 -8.11 -7.51
N ALA A 7 44.91 -9.11 -6.63
CA ALA A 7 43.82 -10.00 -6.25
C ALA A 7 42.69 -9.27 -5.51
N LEU A 8 43.02 -8.32 -4.62
CA LEU A 8 42.04 -7.51 -3.91
C LEU A 8 41.29 -6.54 -4.84
N LEU A 9 41.98 -6.01 -5.85
CA LEU A 9 41.38 -5.11 -6.84
C LEU A 9 40.34 -5.86 -7.70
N VAL A 10 40.66 -7.08 -8.16
CA VAL A 10 39.74 -7.89 -8.97
C VAL A 10 38.47 -8.27 -8.20
N THR A 11 38.56 -8.53 -6.89
CA THR A 11 37.38 -8.81 -6.06
C THR A 11 36.49 -7.59 -5.80
N LEU A 12 37.03 -6.37 -5.85
CA LEU A 12 36.25 -5.14 -5.70
C LEU A 12 35.51 -4.75 -6.99
N LEU A 13 36.06 -5.12 -8.16
CA LEU A 13 35.45 -4.83 -9.46
C LEU A 13 34.28 -5.77 -9.82
N SER A 14 34.21 -6.98 -9.28
CA SER A 14 33.10 -7.92 -9.55
C SER A 14 31.83 -7.65 -8.73
N ALA A 15 31.91 -6.82 -7.68
CA ALA A 15 30.78 -6.56 -6.78
C ALA A 15 29.68 -5.67 -7.41
N CYS A 16 29.99 -4.90 -8.46
CA CYS A 16 29.02 -4.02 -9.13
C CYS A 16 28.19 -4.72 -10.21
N SER A 17 28.50 -5.97 -10.58
CA SER A 17 27.82 -6.64 -11.71
C SER A 17 26.54 -7.38 -11.33
N SER A 18 26.20 -7.47 -10.03
CA SER A 18 25.00 -8.17 -9.55
C SER A 18 23.93 -7.23 -8.99
N VAL A 19 23.84 -5.99 -9.48
CA VAL A 19 22.72 -5.12 -9.11
C VAL A 19 21.49 -5.62 -9.88
N PRO A 20 20.48 -6.20 -9.19
CA PRO A 20 19.26 -6.60 -9.87
C PRO A 20 18.60 -5.35 -10.50
N PRO A 21 18.05 -5.45 -11.71
CA PRO A 21 17.33 -4.34 -12.32
C PRO A 21 16.20 -3.92 -11.38
N LYS A 22 16.09 -2.61 -11.12
CA LYS A 22 14.99 -2.10 -10.28
C LYS A 22 13.66 -2.38 -10.99
N PRO A 23 12.66 -2.97 -10.31
CA PRO A 23 11.34 -3.17 -10.87
C PRO A 23 10.76 -1.82 -11.28
N VAL A 24 10.12 -1.79 -12.44
CA VAL A 24 9.38 -0.60 -12.88
C VAL A 24 8.01 -0.63 -12.20
N ILE A 25 7.77 0.28 -11.27
CA ILE A 25 6.41 0.47 -10.75
C ILE A 25 5.65 1.39 -11.70
N LYS A 26 4.46 0.95 -12.12
CA LYS A 26 3.53 1.82 -12.84
C LYS A 26 3.00 2.87 -11.87
N SER A 27 3.32 4.15 -12.10
CA SER A 27 2.89 5.29 -11.27
C SER A 27 1.42 5.67 -11.45
N GLU A 28 0.56 4.70 -11.74
CA GLU A 28 -0.89 4.90 -11.78
C GLU A 28 -1.43 4.78 -10.37
N MET A 29 -2.28 5.72 -9.96
CA MET A 29 -2.81 5.73 -8.61
C MET A 29 -3.81 4.59 -8.42
N PRO A 30 -3.75 3.87 -7.30
CA PRO A 30 -4.65 2.76 -7.05
C PRO A 30 -6.09 3.25 -6.84
N SER A 31 -7.04 2.33 -6.98
CA SER A 31 -8.37 2.56 -6.42
C SER A 31 -8.27 2.58 -4.90
N VAL A 32 -8.67 3.69 -4.27
CA VAL A 32 -8.68 3.86 -2.82
C VAL A 32 -10.13 3.85 -2.34
N SER A 33 -10.43 3.03 -1.34
CA SER A 33 -11.75 2.97 -0.72
C SER A 33 -11.65 2.94 0.80
N TYR A 34 -12.75 3.25 1.48
CA TYR A 34 -12.87 3.13 2.93
C TYR A 34 -14.20 2.49 3.29
N GLN A 35 -14.20 1.60 4.28
CA GLN A 35 -15.41 1.00 4.85
C GLN A 35 -15.33 1.01 6.38
N GLY A 36 -16.32 1.62 7.04
CA GLY A 36 -16.34 1.67 8.49
C GLY A 36 -17.48 2.49 9.05
N ARG A 37 -17.19 3.75 9.38
CA ARG A 37 -18.12 4.64 10.08
C ARG A 37 -19.45 4.78 9.37
N GLY A 38 -19.44 4.95 8.06
CA GLY A 38 -20.62 5.04 7.22
C GLY A 38 -21.43 3.76 7.18
N ALA A 39 -20.78 2.62 6.98
CA ALA A 39 -21.39 1.30 7.03
C ALA A 39 -22.04 1.00 8.39
N ALA A 40 -21.50 1.54 9.49
CA ALA A 40 -22.08 1.42 10.83
C ALA A 40 -23.21 2.44 11.10
N ALA A 41 -23.01 3.70 10.70
CA ALA A 41 -23.94 4.79 10.98
C ALA A 41 -25.19 4.72 10.10
N GLY A 42 -25.07 4.30 8.84
CA GLY A 42 -26.17 4.28 7.88
C GLY A 42 -27.42 3.55 8.41
N PRO A 43 -27.29 2.27 8.83
CA PRO A 43 -28.40 1.52 9.44
C PRO A 43 -29.00 2.19 10.68
N MET A 44 -28.18 2.85 11.51
CA MET A 44 -28.67 3.58 12.67
C MET A 44 -29.48 4.82 12.27
N LEU A 45 -29.01 5.53 11.24
CA LEU A 45 -29.69 6.69 10.68
C LEU A 45 -30.99 6.32 9.97
N MET A 46 -31.21 5.06 9.61
CA MET A 46 -32.45 4.61 8.97
C MET A 46 -33.68 4.92 9.83
N GLY A 47 -33.57 4.83 11.16
CA GLY A 47 -34.68 5.13 12.06
C GLY A 47 -35.14 6.60 12.00
N ALA A 48 -34.21 7.53 11.74
CA ALA A 48 -34.48 8.97 11.72
C ALA A 48 -34.69 9.53 10.31
N LEU A 49 -33.94 9.00 9.33
CA LEU A 49 -33.87 9.51 7.95
C LEU A 49 -34.47 8.53 6.93
N GLY A 50 -34.99 7.38 7.37
CA GLY A 50 -35.50 6.35 6.48
C GLY A 50 -34.41 5.78 5.55
N PRO A 51 -34.74 5.39 4.31
CA PRO A 51 -33.74 4.92 3.34
C PRO A 51 -32.61 5.92 3.07
N ALA A 52 -32.86 7.23 3.24
CA ALA A 52 -31.82 8.24 3.09
C ALA A 52 -30.72 8.11 4.15
N GLY A 53 -31.01 7.56 5.33
CA GLY A 53 -29.99 7.28 6.36
C GLY A 53 -28.92 6.31 5.89
N ILE A 54 -29.30 5.25 5.16
CA ILE A 54 -28.36 4.32 4.53
C ILE A 54 -27.48 5.05 3.51
N ALA A 55 -28.08 5.88 2.66
CA ALA A 55 -27.35 6.65 1.64
C ALA A 55 -26.36 7.63 2.26
N VAL A 56 -26.73 8.28 3.37
CA VAL A 56 -25.81 9.15 4.15
C VAL A 56 -24.65 8.32 4.70
N GLY A 57 -24.91 7.12 5.22
CA GLY A 57 -23.86 6.19 5.62
C GLY A 57 -22.85 5.91 4.50
N PHE A 58 -23.32 5.50 3.32
CA PHE A 58 -22.44 5.30 2.17
C PHE A 58 -21.65 6.57 1.78
N ALA A 59 -22.29 7.74 1.83
CA ALA A 59 -21.62 9.00 1.50
C ALA A 59 -20.51 9.37 2.50
N ILE A 60 -20.64 8.99 3.77
CA ILE A 60 -19.59 9.17 4.78
C ILE A 60 -18.36 8.34 4.41
N ASP A 61 -18.54 7.06 4.11
CA ASP A 61 -17.43 6.17 3.77
C ASP A 61 -16.75 6.59 2.44
N VAL A 62 -17.54 6.98 1.44
CA VAL A 62 -17.01 7.55 0.18
C VAL A 62 -16.22 8.84 0.43
N GLY A 63 -16.72 9.71 1.31
CA GLY A 63 -16.03 10.95 1.69
C GLY A 63 -14.67 10.67 2.33
N ILE A 64 -14.63 9.78 3.31
CA ILE A 64 -13.38 9.38 3.99
C ILE A 64 -12.40 8.76 3.00
N GLY A 65 -12.86 7.83 2.16
CA GLY A 65 -12.01 7.22 1.13
C GLY A 65 -11.42 8.25 0.16
N LYS A 66 -12.20 9.27 -0.22
CA LYS A 66 -11.75 10.37 -1.07
C LYS A 66 -10.71 11.25 -0.38
N ASP A 67 -10.88 11.56 0.90
CA ASP A 67 -9.91 12.35 1.67
C ASP A 67 -8.57 11.63 1.73
N ILE A 68 -8.57 10.32 2.05
CA ILE A 68 -7.36 9.49 2.06
C ILE A 68 -6.71 9.42 0.68
N ALA A 69 -7.50 9.20 -0.37
CA ALA A 69 -7.01 9.18 -1.75
C ALA A 69 -6.32 10.49 -2.14
N THR A 70 -6.87 11.63 -1.68
CA THR A 70 -6.31 12.96 -1.94
C THR A 70 -4.97 13.12 -1.23
N ALA A 71 -4.86 12.77 0.05
CA ALA A 71 -3.59 12.81 0.78
C ALA A 71 -2.51 11.90 0.15
N MET A 72 -2.91 10.73 -0.36
CA MET A 72 -2.01 9.85 -1.10
C MET A 72 -1.55 10.47 -2.43
N GLU A 73 -2.45 11.11 -3.19
CA GLU A 73 -2.13 11.77 -4.46
C GLU A 73 -1.14 12.93 -4.25
N GLU A 74 -1.33 13.74 -3.20
CA GLU A 74 -0.44 14.87 -2.88
C GLU A 74 1.01 14.45 -2.62
N SER A 75 1.21 13.20 -2.21
CA SER A 75 2.52 12.61 -1.89
C SER A 75 2.94 11.49 -2.84
N LYS A 76 2.26 11.40 -3.99
CA LYS A 76 2.37 10.30 -4.96
C LYS A 76 3.81 9.93 -5.33
N ASP A 77 4.63 10.92 -5.72
CA ASP A 77 5.99 10.64 -6.20
C ASP A 77 6.88 10.04 -5.10
N GLN A 78 6.77 10.58 -3.88
CA GLN A 78 7.50 10.07 -2.72
C GLN A 78 7.00 8.68 -2.31
N GLY A 79 5.68 8.48 -2.35
CA GLY A 79 5.01 7.21 -2.09
C GLY A 79 5.49 6.12 -3.05
N PHE A 80 5.41 6.37 -4.36
CA PHE A 80 5.86 5.40 -5.36
C PHE A 80 7.35 5.09 -5.26
N GLN A 81 8.21 6.06 -4.93
CA GLN A 81 9.64 5.79 -4.70
C GLN A 81 9.85 4.85 -3.50
N LEU A 82 9.10 5.07 -2.41
CA LEU A 82 9.17 4.23 -1.22
C LEU A 82 8.72 2.79 -1.54
N ILE A 83 7.56 2.64 -2.19
CA ILE A 83 7.03 1.34 -2.61
C ILE A 83 7.99 0.63 -3.59
N THR A 84 8.54 1.35 -4.57
CA THR A 84 9.52 0.80 -5.54
C THR A 84 10.73 0.21 -4.83
N THR A 85 11.25 0.94 -3.85
CA THR A 85 12.39 0.48 -3.06
C THR A 85 12.06 -0.80 -2.30
N ARG A 86 10.90 -0.87 -1.64
CA ARG A 86 10.49 -2.06 -0.88
C ARG A 86 10.17 -3.26 -1.76
N ILE A 87 9.55 -3.06 -2.92
CA ILE A 87 9.29 -4.15 -3.86
C ILE A 87 10.60 -4.69 -4.41
N ALA A 88 11.55 -3.83 -4.77
CA ALA A 88 12.88 -4.27 -5.24
C ALA A 88 13.63 -5.11 -4.20
N GLU A 89 13.52 -4.74 -2.92
CA GLU A 89 14.15 -5.48 -1.82
C GLU A 89 13.46 -6.82 -1.55
N GLN A 90 12.13 -6.87 -1.62
CA GLN A 90 11.37 -8.05 -1.21
C GLN A 90 11.01 -9.02 -2.34
N TYR A 91 10.99 -8.55 -3.58
CA TYR A 91 10.61 -9.33 -4.75
C TYR A 91 11.66 -9.15 -5.87
N PRO A 92 12.85 -9.77 -5.73
CA PRO A 92 13.97 -9.53 -6.64
C PRO A 92 13.71 -10.00 -8.09
N ASP A 93 12.79 -10.93 -8.29
CA ASP A 93 12.45 -11.50 -9.61
C ASP A 93 11.34 -10.72 -10.34
N VAL A 94 10.84 -9.65 -9.72
CA VAL A 94 9.78 -8.80 -10.30
C VAL A 94 10.38 -7.80 -11.28
N SER A 95 9.84 -7.82 -12.49
CA SER A 95 10.18 -6.87 -13.56
C SER A 95 9.36 -5.58 -13.49
N SER A 96 8.07 -5.70 -13.12
CA SER A 96 7.21 -4.55 -12.90
C SER A 96 6.14 -4.86 -11.86
N ALA A 97 5.68 -3.82 -11.16
CA ALA A 97 4.60 -3.93 -10.20
C ALA A 97 3.55 -2.84 -10.43
N THR A 98 2.29 -3.18 -10.14
CA THR A 98 1.18 -2.24 -10.17
C THR A 98 0.43 -2.32 -8.85
N LEU A 99 0.22 -1.18 -8.21
CA LEU A 99 -0.65 -1.08 -7.04
C LEU A 99 -2.09 -0.93 -7.55
N LEU A 100 -2.88 -1.99 -7.47
CA LEU A 100 -4.23 -2.03 -8.04
C LEU A 100 -5.24 -1.34 -7.12
N LYS A 101 -5.21 -1.71 -5.84
CA LYS A 101 -6.25 -1.36 -4.87
C LYS A 101 -5.69 -1.16 -3.48
N VAL A 102 -6.26 -0.20 -2.75
CA VAL A 102 -6.03 0.04 -1.33
C VAL A 102 -7.37 0.27 -0.65
N ASP A 103 -7.85 -0.75 0.05
CA ASP A 103 -9.12 -0.71 0.78
C ASP A 103 -8.88 -0.53 2.27
N PHE A 104 -9.27 0.63 2.80
CA PHE A 104 -9.19 0.91 4.23
C PHE A 104 -10.43 0.38 4.95
N HIS A 105 -10.21 -0.23 6.11
CA HIS A 105 -11.25 -0.76 6.98
C HIS A 105 -11.07 -0.19 8.38
N ALA A 106 -12.15 0.32 8.97
CA ALA A 106 -12.13 0.72 10.38
C ALA A 106 -11.76 -0.47 11.27
N GLN A 107 -10.91 -0.24 12.26
CA GLN A 107 -10.54 -1.28 13.21
C GLN A 107 -11.73 -1.59 14.12
N ARG A 108 -11.97 -2.89 14.33
CA ARG A 108 -13.05 -3.31 15.23
C ARG A 108 -12.76 -2.86 16.66
N GLY A 109 -13.68 -2.09 17.22
CA GLY A 109 -13.59 -1.57 18.59
C GLY A 109 -12.87 -0.23 18.72
N ASP A 110 -12.31 0.31 17.62
CA ASP A 110 -11.70 1.63 17.58
C ASP A 110 -11.90 2.25 16.20
N ASP A 111 -12.87 3.16 16.06
CA ASP A 111 -13.19 3.81 14.78
C ASP A 111 -12.24 4.97 14.42
N GLU A 112 -11.29 5.29 15.31
CA GLU A 112 -10.18 6.21 15.04
C GLU A 112 -8.99 5.51 14.40
N LEU A 113 -8.99 4.17 14.32
CA LEU A 113 -7.96 3.39 13.65
C LEU A 113 -8.52 2.74 12.38
N ALA A 114 -7.67 2.64 11.35
CA ALA A 114 -8.00 1.91 10.14
C ALA A 114 -6.76 1.17 9.60
N TYR A 115 -6.96 -0.08 9.19
CA TYR A 115 -5.96 -0.84 8.44
C TYR A 115 -6.35 -0.90 6.97
N ALA A 116 -5.38 -1.15 6.09
CA ALA A 116 -5.63 -1.29 4.66
C ALA A 116 -5.37 -2.72 4.18
N THR A 117 -6.22 -3.17 3.26
CA THR A 117 -5.96 -4.30 2.37
C THR A 117 -5.41 -3.76 1.05
N VAL A 118 -4.28 -4.28 0.62
CA VAL A 118 -3.48 -3.76 -0.50
C VAL A 118 -3.34 -4.85 -1.55
N GLU A 119 -3.84 -4.61 -2.76
CA GLU A 119 -3.68 -5.53 -3.88
C GLU A 119 -2.57 -5.06 -4.81
N LEU A 120 -1.56 -5.91 -4.99
CA LEU A 120 -0.41 -5.70 -5.86
C LEU A 120 -0.42 -6.71 -6.99
N LEU A 121 -0.30 -6.24 -8.23
CA LEU A 121 0.01 -7.08 -9.37
C LEU A 121 1.52 -7.07 -9.62
N LEU A 122 2.15 -8.21 -9.43
CA LEU A 122 3.58 -8.43 -9.68
C LEU A 122 3.76 -9.15 -11.01
N VAL A 123 4.63 -8.62 -11.88
CA VAL A 123 4.95 -9.23 -13.17
C VAL A 123 6.37 -9.76 -13.12
N THR A 124 6.51 -11.07 -13.26
CA THR A 124 7.79 -11.79 -13.30
C THR A 124 8.03 -12.40 -14.68
N ALA A 125 9.18 -13.04 -14.89
CA ALA A 125 9.43 -13.83 -16.10
C ALA A 125 8.50 -15.05 -16.22
N GLU A 126 7.94 -15.54 -15.11
CA GLU A 126 7.08 -16.72 -15.05
C GLU A 126 5.60 -16.38 -15.29
N GLY A 127 5.24 -15.10 -15.16
CA GLY A 127 3.87 -14.62 -15.36
C GLY A 127 3.48 -13.52 -14.39
N GLU A 128 2.17 -13.27 -14.32
CA GLU A 128 1.57 -12.29 -13.43
C GLU A 128 1.05 -12.97 -12.16
N GLN A 129 1.34 -12.37 -11.01
CA GLN A 129 0.87 -12.83 -9.70
C GLN A 129 0.23 -11.67 -8.95
N SER A 130 -0.99 -11.87 -8.47
CA SER A 130 -1.62 -10.95 -7.52
C SER A 130 -1.23 -11.30 -6.08
N VAL A 131 -0.86 -10.31 -5.30
CA VAL A 131 -0.52 -10.43 -3.87
C VAL A 131 -1.42 -9.48 -3.09
N CYS A 132 -2.05 -10.02 -2.05
CA CYS A 132 -2.84 -9.25 -1.09
C CYS A 132 -2.03 -9.07 0.19
N LEU A 133 -1.86 -7.82 0.63
CA LEU A 133 -1.16 -7.48 1.86
C LEU A 133 -2.08 -6.69 2.80
N GLN A 134 -1.92 -6.88 4.10
CA GLN A 134 -2.63 -6.13 5.12
C GLN A 134 -1.65 -5.22 5.86
N THR A 135 -2.02 -3.95 6.06
CA THR A 135 -1.22 -3.02 6.86
C THR A 135 -1.51 -3.17 8.35
N GLU A 136 -0.59 -2.67 9.16
CA GLU A 136 -0.94 -2.32 10.55
C GLU A 136 -1.98 -1.16 10.55
N PRO A 137 -2.78 -1.03 11.63
CA PRO A 137 -3.71 0.08 11.77
C PRO A 137 -2.99 1.43 11.89
N GLY A 138 -3.44 2.41 11.11
CA GLY A 138 -3.05 3.81 11.23
C GLY A 138 -4.16 4.66 11.83
N ASN A 139 -3.81 5.84 12.35
CA ASN A 139 -4.79 6.81 12.82
C ASN A 139 -5.58 7.41 11.64
N LEU A 140 -6.90 7.36 11.70
CA LEU A 140 -7.79 7.77 10.60
C LEU A 140 -7.68 9.26 10.26
N PRO A 141 -7.67 10.20 11.22
CA PRO A 141 -7.33 11.59 10.94
C PRO A 141 -6.01 11.76 10.19
N GLU A 142 -4.93 11.09 10.63
CA GLU A 142 -3.63 11.17 9.95
C GLU A 142 -3.67 10.57 8.54
N LEU A 143 -4.40 9.48 8.33
CA LEU A 143 -4.57 8.86 7.00
C LEU A 143 -5.24 9.81 5.99
N LYS A 144 -6.08 10.73 6.47
CA LYS A 144 -6.80 11.70 5.63
C LYS A 144 -6.00 12.97 5.32
N GLU A 145 -4.98 13.28 6.12
CA GLU A 145 -4.29 14.57 6.08
C GLU A 145 -2.78 14.44 5.81
N THR A 146 -2.23 13.23 5.86
CA THR A 146 -0.78 13.01 5.81
C THR A 146 -0.43 11.85 4.86
N PRO A 147 0.84 11.74 4.42
CA PRO A 147 1.28 10.65 3.54
C PRO A 147 1.48 9.30 4.25
N ILE A 148 0.98 9.11 5.47
CA ILE A 148 1.23 7.93 6.30
C ILE A 148 0.72 6.62 5.65
N SER A 149 -0.28 6.69 4.77
CA SER A 149 -0.74 5.54 3.97
C SER A 149 0.42 4.86 3.23
N TRP A 150 1.33 5.63 2.64
CA TRP A 150 2.47 5.08 1.90
C TRP A 150 3.45 4.33 2.79
N SER A 151 3.71 4.82 4.01
CA SER A 151 4.63 4.16 4.95
C SER A 151 4.04 2.87 5.51
N LEU A 152 2.73 2.84 5.76
CA LEU A 152 2.01 1.63 6.18
C LEU A 152 2.04 0.55 5.09
N ILE A 153 1.78 0.92 3.83
CA ILE A 153 1.87 -0.01 2.69
C ILE A 153 3.31 -0.53 2.53
N ALA A 154 4.30 0.36 2.60
CA ALA A 154 5.72 -0.03 2.52
C ALA A 154 6.11 -1.02 3.62
N THR A 155 5.58 -0.83 4.82
CA THR A 155 5.79 -1.71 5.97
C THR A 155 5.13 -3.07 5.74
N ALA A 156 3.89 -3.11 5.23
CA ALA A 156 3.19 -4.35 4.89
C ALA A 156 3.93 -5.17 3.81
N ILE A 157 4.48 -4.50 2.80
CA ILE A 157 5.34 -5.13 1.77
C ILE A 157 6.57 -5.77 2.41
N THR A 158 7.21 -5.05 3.35
CA THR A 158 8.41 -5.52 4.05
C THR A 158 8.09 -6.72 4.94
N ALA A 159 6.99 -6.66 5.69
CA ALA A 159 6.54 -7.71 6.58
C ALA A 159 5.97 -8.94 5.83
N ARG A 160 5.62 -8.77 4.54
CA ARG A 160 4.84 -9.74 3.75
C ARG A 160 3.59 -10.22 4.49
N GLN A 161 2.94 -9.28 5.17
CA GLN A 161 1.76 -9.56 5.97
C GLN A 161 0.59 -9.85 5.03
N ALA A 162 0.35 -11.12 4.73
CA ALA A 162 -0.73 -11.54 3.86
C ALA A 162 -2.09 -11.20 4.49
N CYS A 163 -3.06 -10.87 3.63
CA CYS A 163 -4.44 -10.72 4.05
C CYS A 163 -4.95 -12.00 4.73
N SER A 164 -5.73 -11.84 5.81
CA SER A 164 -6.50 -12.95 6.38
C SER A 164 -7.42 -13.54 5.31
N SER A 165 -7.38 -14.86 5.14
CA SER A 165 -8.43 -15.58 4.43
C SER A 165 -9.62 -15.70 5.37
N ASP A 166 -10.50 -14.70 5.36
CA ASP A 166 -11.78 -14.75 6.05
C ASP A 166 -12.76 -15.72 5.35
#